data_AF-A0A1V2EWY9-F1
#
_entry.id   AF-A0A1V2EWY9-F1
#
_cell.length_a   1.000
_cell.length_b   1.000
_cell.length_c   1.000
_cell.angle_alpha   90.00
_cell.angle_beta   90.00
_cell.angle_gamma   90.00
#
_symmetry.space_group_name_H-M   'P 1'
#
loop_
_entity.id
_entity.type
_entity.pdbx_description
1 polymer ?
#
loop_
_entity_poly.entity_id
_entity_poly.type
_entity_poly.pdbx_seq_one_letter_code
_entity_poly.pdbx_strand_id
1 'polypeptide(L)'
;MNNNRNQRFKLICAAADRIVEETGVSPSEVTGYAVSMAAFDRKPNGDFYALFEEWLKLRRAVPGAPPADMPAEAAAELEQWTEHLKAQIMQRVTGIVRDVAGSFEQTTAMRVGALERLNADQARRGHAVIATLVETEAELGEAQARIAELSDELRKEREQVQRLLGRLDERDALLNVLRPVTATDSGTEITPTAAPDAGAVADGSIDQDRRSSDDTGEIATTASEPLVSAVEPEQSPAVETDHPADGQVEMPLATSASAHTADDAGDDRG
;
A
#
# COMPACT_ATOMS: atom_id res chain seq x y z
N MET A 1 15.79 -34.93 3.86
CA MET A 1 15.63 -36.36 3.54
C MET A 1 16.22 -37.34 4.59
N ASN A 2 16.88 -36.89 5.67
CA ASN A 2 17.54 -37.78 6.66
C ASN A 2 16.61 -38.55 7.62
N ASN A 3 15.34 -38.17 7.74
CA ASN A 3 14.43 -38.75 8.75
C ASN A 3 14.09 -40.23 8.47
N ASN A 4 14.02 -40.61 7.19
CA ASN A 4 13.65 -41.97 6.78
C ASN A 4 14.79 -42.99 7.04
N ARG A 5 16.05 -42.59 6.84
CA ARG A 5 17.22 -43.44 7.12
C ARG A 5 17.35 -43.74 8.62
N ASN A 6 17.19 -42.73 9.47
CA ASN A 6 17.25 -42.90 10.94
C ASN A 6 16.14 -43.81 11.47
N GLN A 7 14.92 -43.71 10.93
CA GLN A 7 13.82 -44.61 11.30
C GLN A 7 14.10 -46.06 10.89
N ARG A 8 14.59 -46.28 9.65
CA ARG A 8 14.95 -47.62 9.18
C ARG A 8 16.09 -48.23 10.00
N PHE A 9 17.11 -47.44 10.32
CA PHE A 9 18.22 -47.89 11.16
C PHE A 9 17.74 -48.35 12.55
N LYS A 10 16.86 -47.57 13.19
CA LYS A 10 16.27 -47.95 14.50
C LYS A 10 15.51 -49.27 14.44
N LEU A 11 14.72 -49.49 13.39
CA LEU A 11 13.98 -50.75 13.21
C LEU A 11 14.92 -51.94 13.00
N ILE A 12 15.99 -51.76 12.21
CA ILE A 12 17.02 -52.79 12.00
C ILE A 12 17.73 -53.12 13.31
N CYS A 13 18.10 -52.11 14.10
CA CYS A 13 18.74 -52.30 15.41
C CYS A 13 17.83 -53.10 16.35
N ALA A 14 16.56 -52.69 16.50
CA ALA A 14 15.62 -53.35 17.39
C ALA A 14 15.38 -54.82 17.00
N ALA A 15 15.27 -55.12 15.71
CA ALA A 15 15.09 -56.49 15.24
C ALA A 15 16.35 -57.35 15.40
N ALA A 16 17.53 -56.79 15.13
CA ALA A 16 18.79 -57.50 15.32
C ALA A 16 19.06 -57.80 16.79
N ASP A 17 18.81 -56.82 17.68
CA ASP A 17 18.96 -56.99 19.13
C ASP A 17 17.96 -58.03 19.66
N ARG A 18 16.72 -58.02 19.17
CA ARG A 18 15.71 -59.03 19.52
C ARG A 18 16.14 -60.44 19.13
N ILE A 19 16.76 -60.63 17.96
CA ILE A 19 17.30 -61.93 17.55
C ILE A 19 18.44 -62.36 18.47
N VAL A 20 19.35 -61.45 18.84
CA VAL A 20 20.42 -61.72 19.81
C VAL A 20 19.84 -62.19 21.15
N GLU A 21 18.82 -61.51 21.67
CA GLU A 21 18.15 -61.85 22.93
C GLU A 21 17.41 -63.19 22.86
N GLU A 22 16.67 -63.44 21.79
CA GLU A 22 15.85 -64.66 21.63
C GLU A 22 16.69 -65.91 21.36
N THR A 23 17.82 -65.77 20.65
CA THR A 23 18.69 -66.90 20.27
C THR A 23 19.88 -67.09 21.21
N GLY A 24 20.23 -66.09 22.02
CA GLY A 24 21.41 -66.11 22.89
C GLY A 24 22.74 -66.10 22.12
N VAL A 25 22.70 -65.76 20.84
CA VAL A 25 23.82 -65.82 19.90
C VAL A 25 24.59 -64.50 19.92
N SER A 26 25.91 -64.55 19.76
CA SER A 26 26.74 -63.33 19.71
C SER A 26 26.29 -62.41 18.56
N PRO A 27 26.31 -61.06 18.72
CA PRO A 27 25.98 -60.13 17.64
C PRO A 27 26.75 -60.38 16.34
N SER A 28 27.96 -60.95 16.40
CA SER A 28 28.77 -61.31 15.22
C SER A 28 28.24 -62.51 14.42
N GLU A 29 27.41 -63.34 15.03
CA GLU A 29 26.85 -64.56 14.45
C GLU A 29 25.44 -64.32 13.87
N VAL A 30 24.83 -63.17 14.16
CA VAL A 30 23.58 -62.74 13.54
C VAL A 30 23.81 -62.40 12.07
N THR A 31 23.03 -63.00 11.18
CA THR A 31 23.09 -62.70 9.75
C THR A 31 22.08 -61.64 9.37
N GLY A 32 22.48 -60.71 8.48
CA GLY A 32 21.58 -59.66 7.99
C GLY A 32 20.32 -60.26 7.31
N TYR A 33 20.45 -61.43 6.70
CA TYR A 33 19.31 -62.16 6.14
C TYR A 33 18.28 -62.53 7.20
N ALA A 34 18.69 -63.10 8.34
CA ALA A 34 17.78 -63.44 9.44
C ALA A 34 17.05 -62.20 9.99
N VAL A 35 17.78 -61.09 10.15
CA VAL A 35 17.21 -59.81 10.58
C VAL A 35 16.21 -59.25 9.55
N SER A 36 16.52 -59.35 8.26
CA SER A 36 15.62 -58.87 7.20
C SER A 36 14.31 -59.66 7.13
N MET A 37 14.39 -60.98 7.30
CA MET A 37 13.22 -61.86 7.32
C MET A 37 12.36 -61.62 8.57
N ALA A 38 12.99 -61.45 9.74
CA ALA A 38 12.26 -61.21 10.99
C ALA A 38 11.60 -59.82 11.05
N ALA A 39 12.24 -58.80 10.47
CA ALA A 39 11.80 -57.40 10.64
C ALA A 39 10.90 -56.88 9.52
N PHE A 40 11.08 -57.36 8.29
CA PHE A 40 10.49 -56.73 7.11
C PHE A 40 9.74 -57.68 6.18
N ASP A 41 9.81 -59.01 6.42
CA ASP A 41 9.20 -60.07 5.60
C ASP A 41 9.45 -59.86 4.08
N ARG A 42 10.65 -59.36 3.75
CA ARG A 42 11.05 -58.95 2.41
C ARG A 42 12.51 -59.29 2.16
N LYS A 43 12.84 -59.53 0.91
CA LYS A 43 14.23 -59.77 0.48
C LYS A 43 15.07 -58.51 0.75
N PRO A 44 16.23 -58.63 1.44
CA PRO A 44 17.04 -57.48 1.80
C PRO A 44 17.60 -56.76 0.56
N ASN A 45 17.61 -55.43 0.59
CA ASN A 45 18.27 -54.59 -0.40
C ASN A 45 19.70 -54.22 0.06
N GLY A 46 20.51 -53.64 -0.83
CA GLY A 46 21.89 -53.22 -0.49
C GLY A 46 21.95 -52.23 0.69
N ASP A 47 21.00 -51.29 0.76
CA ASP A 47 20.92 -50.31 1.84
C ASP A 47 20.69 -50.95 3.22
N PHE A 48 19.92 -52.04 3.28
CA PHE A 48 19.70 -52.79 4.51
C PHE A 48 21.01 -53.37 5.04
N TYR A 49 21.84 -53.96 4.17
CA TYR A 49 23.13 -54.52 4.60
C TYR A 49 24.10 -53.44 5.06
N ALA A 50 24.10 -52.27 4.43
CA ALA A 50 24.90 -51.13 4.89
C ALA A 50 24.51 -50.68 6.31
N LEU A 51 23.19 -50.60 6.59
CA LEU A 51 22.67 -50.27 7.92
C LEU A 51 22.92 -51.40 8.94
N PHE A 52 22.85 -52.66 8.52
CA PHE A 52 23.15 -53.81 9.37
C PHE A 52 24.65 -53.88 9.75
N GLU A 53 25.54 -53.57 8.80
CA GLU A 53 26.98 -53.43 9.09
C GLU A 53 27.27 -52.26 10.04
N GLU A 54 26.52 -51.16 9.92
CA GLU A 54 26.60 -50.03 10.85
C GLU A 54 26.18 -50.46 12.27
N TRP A 55 25.11 -51.26 12.40
CA TRP A 55 24.74 -51.87 13.68
C TRP A 55 25.81 -52.82 14.23
N LEU A 56 26.40 -53.68 13.39
CA LEU A 56 27.51 -54.56 13.79
C LEU A 56 28.72 -53.76 14.29
N LYS A 57 29.07 -52.66 13.61
CA LYS A 57 30.16 -51.76 14.03
C LYS A 57 29.86 -51.14 15.39
N LEU A 58 28.63 -50.67 15.62
CA LEU A 58 28.23 -50.15 16.93
C LEU A 58 28.31 -51.22 18.02
N ARG A 59 27.81 -52.44 17.76
CA ARG A 59 27.84 -53.54 18.75
C ARG A 59 29.24 -54.07 19.01
N ARG A 60 30.15 -54.02 18.04
CA ARG A 60 31.59 -54.31 18.25
C ARG A 60 32.32 -53.18 18.98
N ALA A 61 31.88 -51.93 18.80
CA ALA A 61 32.45 -50.77 19.47
C ALA A 61 31.96 -50.59 20.90
N VAL A 62 30.82 -51.20 21.27
CA VAL A 62 30.40 -51.35 22.67
C VAL A 62 31.27 -52.45 23.28
N PRO A 63 32.26 -52.13 24.13
CA PRO A 63 33.04 -53.16 24.79
C PRO A 63 32.06 -53.93 25.69
N GLY A 64 31.97 -55.24 25.50
CA GLY A 64 31.35 -56.15 26.48
C GLY A 64 32.19 -56.27 27.75
N ALA A 65 32.72 -55.15 28.24
CA ALA A 65 33.31 -55.09 29.55
C ALA A 65 32.14 -55.23 30.55
N PRO A 66 32.25 -56.10 31.57
CA PRO A 66 31.38 -55.96 32.74
C PRO A 66 31.45 -54.50 33.20
N PRO A 67 30.38 -53.93 33.80
CA PRO A 67 30.44 -52.57 34.33
C PRO A 67 31.75 -52.47 35.10
N ALA A 68 32.69 -51.68 34.59
CA ALA A 68 33.92 -51.46 35.30
C ALA A 68 33.45 -50.95 36.66
N ASP A 69 33.83 -51.63 37.74
CA ASP A 69 33.58 -51.17 39.10
C ASP A 69 34.26 -49.80 39.20
N MET A 70 33.52 -48.77 38.82
CA MET A 70 33.98 -47.41 38.79
C MET A 70 34.08 -47.05 40.26
N PRO A 71 35.28 -46.73 40.75
CA PRO A 71 35.44 -46.35 42.14
C PRO A 71 34.47 -45.19 42.42
N ALA A 72 33.78 -45.24 43.56
CA ALA A 72 32.71 -44.30 43.89
C ALA A 72 33.14 -42.83 43.76
N GLU A 73 34.43 -42.56 43.95
CA GLU A 73 35.08 -41.27 43.71
C GLU A 73 34.99 -40.81 42.24
N ALA A 74 35.28 -41.68 41.27
CA ALA A 74 35.22 -41.34 39.85
C ALA A 74 33.76 -41.17 39.37
N ALA A 75 32.82 -41.92 39.95
CA ALA A 75 31.39 -41.74 39.67
C ALA A 75 30.88 -40.38 40.18
N ALA A 76 31.27 -40.00 41.40
CA ALA A 76 30.92 -38.71 41.99
C ALA A 76 31.54 -37.52 41.23
N GLU A 77 32.80 -37.65 40.78
CA GLU A 77 33.47 -36.62 39.98
C GLU A 77 32.79 -36.43 38.62
N LEU A 78 32.40 -37.52 37.96
CA LEU A 78 31.70 -37.47 36.68
C LEU A 78 30.29 -36.87 36.85
N GLU A 79 29.58 -37.23 37.92
CA GLU A 79 28.30 -36.62 38.26
C GLU A 79 28.46 -35.11 38.50
N GLN A 80 29.46 -34.70 39.28
CA GLN A 80 29.76 -33.28 39.53
C GLN A 80 30.09 -32.53 38.23
N TRP A 81 30.89 -33.11 37.33
CA TRP A 81 31.19 -32.52 36.03
C TRP A 81 29.94 -32.40 35.15
N THR A 82 29.07 -33.42 35.14
CA THR A 82 27.82 -33.37 34.37
C THR A 82 26.87 -32.31 34.91
N GLU A 83 26.74 -32.17 36.23
CA GLU A 83 25.93 -31.11 36.84
C GLU A 83 26.51 -29.72 36.54
N HIS A 84 27.84 -29.58 36.60
CA HIS A 84 28.50 -28.34 36.22
C HIS A 84 28.26 -27.99 34.74
N LEU A 85 28.39 -28.98 33.85
CA LEU A 85 28.15 -28.80 32.41
C LEU A 85 26.68 -28.44 32.14
N LYS A 86 25.72 -29.12 32.78
CA LYS A 86 24.29 -28.79 32.69
C LYS A 86 24.03 -27.36 33.14
N ALA A 87 24.60 -26.95 34.28
CA ALA A 87 24.44 -25.59 34.79
C ALA A 87 25.00 -24.55 33.80
N GLN A 88 26.20 -24.78 33.25
CA GLN A 88 26.79 -23.89 32.25
C GLN A 88 25.96 -23.82 30.97
N ILE A 89 25.48 -24.96 30.46
CA ILE A 89 24.63 -25.02 29.27
C ILE A 89 23.33 -24.26 29.51
N MET A 90 22.64 -24.54 30.62
CA MET A 90 21.38 -23.88 30.95
C MET A 90 21.55 -22.37 31.12
N GLN A 91 22.65 -21.94 31.75
CA GLN A 91 22.97 -20.52 31.89
C GLN A 91 23.20 -19.86 30.53
N ARG A 92 23.95 -20.53 29.63
CA ARG A 92 24.24 -20.00 28.29
C ARG A 92 23.00 -19.97 27.40
N VAL A 93 22.19 -21.01 27.43
CA VAL A 93 20.90 -21.06 26.71
C VAL A 93 19.98 -19.96 27.23
N THR A 94 19.89 -19.75 28.54
CA THR A 94 19.07 -18.67 29.12
C THR A 94 19.58 -17.29 28.70
N GLY A 95 20.89 -17.10 28.64
CA GLY A 95 21.51 -15.87 28.13
C GLY A 95 21.11 -15.60 26.67
N ILE A 96 21.30 -16.60 25.80
CA ILE A 96 20.96 -16.49 24.38
C ILE A 96 19.47 -16.20 24.17
N VAL A 97 18.58 -16.91 24.89
CA VAL A 97 17.13 -16.69 24.78
C VAL A 97 16.77 -15.27 25.21
N ARG A 98 17.36 -14.76 26.29
CA ARG A 98 17.13 -13.39 26.75
C ARG A 98 17.62 -12.35 25.73
N ASP A 99 18.79 -12.56 25.15
CA ASP A 99 19.36 -11.65 24.15
C ASP A 99 18.51 -11.64 22.86
N VAL A 100 18.08 -12.83 22.40
CA VAL A 100 17.19 -12.96 21.25
C VAL A 100 15.83 -12.30 21.53
N ALA A 101 15.25 -12.53 22.71
CA ALA A 101 13.99 -11.90 23.11
C ALA A 101 14.11 -10.36 23.13
N GLY A 102 15.17 -9.82 23.74
CA GLY A 102 15.44 -8.39 23.76
C GLY A 102 15.63 -7.81 22.35
N SER A 103 16.35 -8.51 21.47
CA SER A 103 16.51 -8.09 20.07
C SER A 103 15.17 -8.07 19.32
N PHE A 104 14.31 -9.06 19.56
CA PHE A 104 12.99 -9.14 18.94
C PHE A 104 12.08 -8.02 19.44
N GLU A 105 12.03 -7.77 20.75
CA GLU A 105 11.30 -6.65 21.35
C GLU A 105 11.77 -5.31 20.79
N GLN A 106 13.07 -5.12 20.63
CA GLN A 106 13.62 -3.90 20.06
C GLN A 106 13.20 -3.70 18.60
N THR A 107 13.27 -4.75 17.77
CA THR A 107 12.87 -4.66 16.36
C THR A 107 11.38 -4.46 16.18
N THR A 108 10.55 -5.10 17.00
CA THR A 108 9.09 -4.93 16.97
C THR A 108 8.71 -3.53 17.43
N ALA A 109 9.32 -3.00 18.50
CA ALA A 109 9.10 -1.63 18.94
C ALA A 109 9.49 -0.59 17.87
N MET A 110 10.62 -0.79 17.17
CA MET A 110 11.00 0.08 16.05
C MET A 110 10.01 0.02 14.88
N ARG A 111 9.52 -1.19 14.54
CA ARG A 111 8.52 -1.37 13.47
C ARG A 111 7.19 -0.73 13.83
N VAL A 112 6.71 -0.93 15.06
CA VAL A 112 5.48 -0.31 15.55
C VAL A 112 5.60 1.21 15.52
N GLY A 113 6.69 1.77 16.05
CA GLY A 113 6.92 3.22 16.02
C GLY A 113 7.04 3.80 14.59
N ALA A 114 7.62 3.05 13.65
CA ALA A 114 7.66 3.47 12.24
C ALA A 114 6.26 3.48 11.61
N LEU A 115 5.44 2.46 11.87
CA LEU A 115 4.07 2.37 11.38
C LEU A 115 3.18 3.45 11.99
N GLU A 116 3.32 3.74 13.28
CA GLU A 116 2.58 4.83 13.95
C GLU A 116 2.88 6.20 13.33
N ARG A 117 4.15 6.49 13.03
CA ARG A 117 4.54 7.73 12.34
C ARG A 117 3.94 7.81 10.94
N LEU A 118 4.03 6.73 10.17
CA LEU A 118 3.45 6.68 8.84
C LEU A 118 1.93 6.85 8.87
N ASN A 119 1.25 6.23 9.84
CA ASN A 119 -0.19 6.39 10.03
C ASN A 119 -0.54 7.84 10.42
N ALA A 120 0.22 8.47 11.32
CA ALA A 120 0.02 9.86 11.71
C ALA A 120 0.26 10.84 10.55
N ASP A 121 1.21 10.55 9.66
CA ASP A 121 1.46 11.33 8.45
C ASP A 121 0.33 11.14 7.41
N GLN A 122 -0.15 9.90 7.23
CA GLN A 122 -1.29 9.61 6.36
C GLN A 122 -2.56 10.30 6.85
N ALA A 123 -2.84 10.26 8.15
CA ALA A 123 -3.98 10.96 8.74
C ALA A 123 -3.89 12.47 8.50
N ARG A 124 -2.71 13.08 8.68
CA ARG A 124 -2.48 14.50 8.38
C ARG A 124 -2.72 14.84 6.91
N ARG A 125 -2.23 14.02 5.98
CA ARG A 125 -2.49 14.20 4.55
C ARG A 125 -3.97 14.04 4.22
N GLY A 126 -4.65 13.05 4.80
CA GLY A 126 -6.08 12.85 4.63
C GLY A 126 -6.88 14.07 5.09
N HIS A 127 -6.56 14.63 6.26
CA HIS A 127 -7.19 15.86 6.74
C HIS A 127 -6.93 17.06 5.83
N ALA A 128 -5.71 17.21 5.29
CA ALA A 128 -5.39 18.28 4.36
C ALA A 128 -6.23 18.18 3.06
N VAL A 129 -6.37 16.98 2.50
CA VAL A 129 -7.21 16.75 1.32
C VAL A 129 -8.68 17.06 1.61
N ILE A 130 -9.21 16.60 2.75
CA ILE A 130 -10.60 16.91 3.14
C ILE A 130 -10.79 18.43 3.28
N ALA A 131 -9.83 19.15 3.89
CA ALA A 131 -9.91 20.60 4.01
C ALA A 131 -9.95 21.28 2.64
N THR A 132 -9.11 20.87 1.69
CA THR A 132 -9.14 21.41 0.33
C THR A 132 -10.46 21.11 -0.39
N LEU A 133 -11.03 19.91 -0.19
CA LEU A 133 -12.33 19.58 -0.80
C LEU A 133 -13.44 20.47 -0.26
N VAL A 134 -13.48 20.69 1.06
CA VAL A 134 -14.46 21.60 1.69
C VAL A 134 -14.33 23.03 1.16
N GLU A 135 -13.10 23.52 1.00
CA GLU A 135 -12.83 24.84 0.40
C GLU A 135 -13.36 24.91 -1.04
N THR A 136 -13.02 23.92 -1.88
CA THR A 136 -13.49 23.89 -3.28
C THR A 136 -15.01 23.73 -3.41
N GLU A 137 -15.65 23.01 -2.48
CA GLU A 137 -17.12 22.89 -2.44
C GLU A 137 -17.77 24.23 -2.07
N ALA A 138 -17.17 25.00 -1.16
CA ALA A 138 -17.64 26.33 -0.82
C ALA A 138 -17.50 27.29 -2.01
N GLU A 139 -16.35 27.31 -2.67
CA GLU A 139 -16.10 28.12 -3.88
C GLU A 139 -17.09 27.77 -5.00
N LEU A 140 -17.35 26.49 -5.22
CA LEU A 140 -18.35 26.03 -6.19
C LEU A 140 -19.76 26.50 -5.83
N GLY A 141 -20.12 26.48 -4.55
CA GLY A 141 -21.40 27.01 -4.06
C GLY A 141 -21.54 28.52 -4.32
N GLU A 142 -20.48 29.30 -4.05
CA GLU A 142 -20.45 30.75 -4.32
C GLU A 142 -20.56 31.04 -5.83
N ALA A 143 -19.82 30.31 -6.66
CA ALA A 143 -19.89 30.45 -8.11
C ALA A 143 -21.28 30.11 -8.66
N GLN A 144 -21.93 29.06 -8.14
CA GLN A 144 -23.29 28.70 -8.52
C GLN A 144 -24.30 29.79 -8.12
N ALA A 145 -24.19 30.36 -6.92
CA ALA A 145 -25.03 31.46 -6.49
C ALA A 145 -24.87 32.69 -7.41
N ARG A 146 -23.62 33.01 -7.80
CA ARG A 146 -23.32 34.11 -8.73
C ARG A 146 -23.91 33.86 -10.12
N ILE A 147 -23.82 32.63 -10.62
CA ILE A 147 -24.43 32.24 -11.91
C ILE A 147 -25.96 32.41 -11.86
N ALA A 148 -26.60 32.00 -10.75
CA ALA A 148 -28.03 32.15 -10.58
C ALA A 148 -28.45 33.63 -10.57
N GLU A 149 -27.74 34.47 -9.82
CA GLU A 149 -27.94 35.91 -9.76
C GLU A 149 -27.84 36.56 -11.17
N LEU A 150 -26.74 36.31 -11.88
CA LEU A 150 -26.52 36.84 -13.22
C LEU A 150 -27.57 36.34 -14.24
N SER A 151 -28.02 35.09 -14.09
CA SER A 151 -29.07 34.52 -14.95
C SER A 151 -30.41 35.23 -14.74
N ASP A 152 -30.73 35.58 -13.50
CA ASP A 152 -31.94 36.34 -13.16
C ASP A 152 -31.87 37.80 -13.65
N GLU A 153 -30.72 38.46 -13.53
CA GLU A 153 -30.50 39.79 -14.10
C GLU A 153 -30.67 39.76 -15.62
N LEU A 154 -30.03 38.80 -16.28
CA LEU A 154 -30.12 38.63 -17.73
C LEU A 154 -31.56 38.36 -18.20
N ARG A 155 -32.34 37.60 -17.42
CA ARG A 155 -33.77 37.40 -17.67
C ARG A 155 -34.55 38.71 -17.55
N LYS A 156 -34.33 39.51 -16.50
CA LYS A 156 -35.01 40.81 -16.32
C LYS A 156 -34.70 41.78 -17.45
N GLU A 157 -33.45 41.84 -17.89
CA GLU A 157 -33.03 42.67 -19.03
C GLU A 157 -33.69 42.22 -20.32
N ARG A 158 -33.76 40.91 -20.59
CA ARG A 158 -34.49 40.37 -21.75
C ARG A 158 -35.97 40.76 -21.74
N GLU A 159 -36.62 40.65 -20.59
CA GLU A 159 -38.02 41.07 -20.45
C GLU A 159 -38.18 42.58 -20.70
N GLN A 160 -37.26 43.40 -20.21
CA GLN A 160 -37.28 44.85 -20.46
C GLN A 160 -37.10 45.17 -21.94
N VAL A 161 -36.14 44.53 -22.62
CA VAL A 161 -35.95 44.68 -24.07
C VAL A 161 -37.20 44.29 -24.84
N GLN A 162 -37.82 43.15 -24.51
CA GLN A 162 -39.08 42.73 -25.14
C GLN A 162 -40.21 43.74 -24.95
N ARG A 163 -40.35 44.31 -23.74
CA ARG A 163 -41.34 45.37 -23.47
C ARG A 163 -41.06 46.62 -24.31
N LEU A 164 -39.80 47.02 -24.44
CA LEU A 164 -39.42 48.19 -25.25
C LEU A 164 -39.68 47.96 -26.74
N LEU A 165 -39.36 46.76 -27.25
CA LEU A 165 -39.69 46.37 -28.63
C LEU A 165 -41.19 46.40 -28.88
N GLY A 166 -42.01 45.84 -27.98
CA GLY A 166 -43.47 45.91 -28.10
C GLY A 166 -44.01 47.34 -28.14
N ARG A 167 -43.46 48.25 -27.32
CA ARG A 167 -43.82 49.68 -27.37
C ARG A 167 -43.38 50.36 -28.67
N LEU A 168 -42.27 49.93 -29.26
CA LEU A 168 -41.79 50.44 -30.53
C LEU A 168 -42.72 49.99 -31.67
N ASP A 169 -43.10 48.71 -31.69
CA ASP A 169 -44.07 48.16 -32.64
C ASP A 169 -45.44 48.85 -32.55
N GLU A 170 -45.93 49.13 -31.32
CA GLU A 170 -47.16 49.90 -31.10
C GLU A 170 -47.07 51.32 -31.69
N ARG A 171 -45.94 52.01 -31.49
CA ARG A 171 -45.73 53.35 -32.04
C ARG A 171 -45.64 53.32 -33.56
N ASP A 172 -44.96 52.33 -34.14
CA ASP A 172 -44.88 52.15 -35.58
C ASP A 172 -46.24 51.85 -36.20
N ALA A 173 -47.07 51.04 -35.53
CA ALA A 173 -48.45 50.80 -35.94
C ALA A 173 -49.29 52.09 -35.91
N LEU A 174 -49.20 52.88 -34.84
CA LEU A 174 -49.88 54.18 -34.74
C LEU A 174 -49.42 55.15 -35.83
N LEU A 175 -48.12 55.24 -36.09
CA LEU A 175 -47.57 56.07 -37.16
C LEU A 175 -48.08 55.65 -38.54
N ASN A 176 -48.19 54.34 -38.80
CA ASN A 176 -48.74 53.83 -40.06
C ASN A 176 -50.23 54.14 -40.23
N VAL A 177 -51.01 54.20 -39.14
CA VAL A 177 -52.42 54.64 -39.17
C VAL A 177 -52.54 56.16 -39.38
N LEU A 178 -51.69 56.95 -38.74
CA LEU A 178 -51.74 58.42 -38.82
C LEU A 178 -51.17 58.99 -40.13
N ARG A 179 -50.14 58.34 -40.71
CA ARG A 179 -49.49 58.77 -41.96
C ARG A 179 -50.46 59.02 -43.13
N PRO A 180 -51.43 58.14 -43.46
CA PRO A 180 -52.41 58.42 -44.51
C PRO A 180 -53.40 59.54 -44.13
N VAL A 181 -53.76 59.70 -42.85
CA VAL A 181 -54.64 60.78 -42.39
C VAL A 181 -53.98 62.15 -42.61
N THR A 182 -52.70 62.28 -42.25
CA THR A 182 -51.94 63.53 -42.48
C THR A 182 -51.58 63.78 -43.94
N ALA A 183 -51.50 62.74 -44.77
CA ALA A 183 -51.25 62.89 -46.21
C ALA A 183 -52.48 63.39 -46.97
N THR A 184 -53.68 63.02 -46.51
CA THR A 184 -54.96 63.40 -47.15
C THR A 184 -55.44 64.80 -46.73
N ASP A 185 -54.88 65.36 -45.65
CA ASP A 185 -55.18 66.70 -45.13
C ASP A 185 -54.14 67.77 -45.54
N SER A 186 -53.38 67.51 -46.61
CA SER A 186 -52.45 68.48 -47.23
C SER A 186 -53.16 69.62 -47.99
N GLY A 187 -54.37 69.99 -47.53
CA GLY A 187 -55.16 71.12 -47.99
C GLY A 187 -55.61 72.08 -46.88
N THR A 188 -55.09 71.98 -45.65
CA THR A 188 -55.42 72.99 -44.62
C THR A 188 -54.18 73.43 -43.84
N GLU A 189 -53.85 74.69 -44.06
CA GLU A 189 -52.81 75.48 -43.42
C GLU A 189 -53.06 75.55 -41.90
N ILE A 190 -52.33 74.76 -41.11
CA ILE A 190 -52.31 74.91 -39.65
C ILE A 190 -51.17 75.86 -39.31
N THR A 191 -51.54 77.10 -39.02
CA THR A 191 -50.67 78.11 -38.42
C THR A 191 -50.32 77.71 -36.98
N PRO A 192 -49.06 77.91 -36.52
CA PRO A 192 -48.70 77.66 -35.13
C PRO A 192 -49.32 78.73 -34.23
N THR A 193 -50.33 78.36 -33.45
CA THR A 193 -50.83 79.20 -32.35
C THR A 193 -49.90 79.06 -31.15
N ALA A 194 -49.45 80.20 -30.66
CA ALA A 194 -48.53 80.37 -29.55
C ALA A 194 -48.97 79.66 -28.26
N ALA A 195 -47.98 79.19 -27.52
CA ALA A 195 -48.10 78.58 -26.19
C ALA A 195 -48.79 79.50 -25.16
N PRO A 196 -49.48 78.94 -24.15
CA PRO A 196 -49.64 79.61 -22.88
C PRO A 196 -48.54 79.18 -21.92
N ASP A 197 -47.77 80.20 -21.52
CA ASP A 197 -46.89 80.23 -20.37
C ASP A 197 -47.70 80.00 -19.08
N ALA A 198 -47.25 79.08 -18.22
CA ALA A 198 -47.78 78.91 -16.87
C ALA A 198 -46.67 78.41 -15.93
N GLY A 199 -45.92 79.36 -15.39
CA GLY A 199 -45.81 79.59 -13.95
C GLY A 199 -45.29 78.46 -13.07
N ALA A 200 -44.05 78.63 -12.63
CA ALA A 200 -43.38 77.91 -11.54
C ALA A 200 -43.96 78.23 -10.15
N VAL A 201 -44.07 77.20 -9.28
CA VAL A 201 -43.74 77.15 -7.82
C VAL A 201 -43.82 75.66 -7.42
N ALA A 202 -43.05 75.02 -6.53
CA ALA A 202 -42.13 75.38 -5.46
C ALA A 202 -41.13 74.19 -5.30
N ASP A 203 -39.84 74.42 -5.15
CA ASP A 203 -39.11 74.53 -3.86
C ASP A 203 -39.23 73.30 -2.94
N GLY A 204 -38.09 72.69 -2.68
CA GLY A 204 -37.94 71.41 -1.97
C GLY A 204 -36.49 70.95 -1.95
N SER A 205 -35.59 71.87 -1.58
CA SER A 205 -34.23 71.58 -1.15
C SER A 205 -34.24 70.65 0.06
N ILE A 206 -33.60 69.47 -0.03
CA ILE A 206 -32.92 68.84 1.11
C ILE A 206 -31.57 68.30 0.64
N ASP A 207 -30.59 68.64 1.46
CA ASP A 207 -29.15 68.51 1.36
C ASP A 207 -28.57 67.19 0.87
N GLN A 208 -27.45 67.38 0.19
CA GLN A 208 -26.27 66.54 0.18
C GLN A 208 -26.02 65.83 1.51
N ASP A 209 -25.67 64.55 1.44
CA ASP A 209 -24.51 64.12 2.20
C ASP A 209 -23.60 63.18 1.40
N ARG A 210 -22.32 63.40 1.65
CA ARG A 210 -21.15 62.95 0.89
C ARG A 210 -20.84 61.47 1.09
N ARG A 211 -20.27 60.86 0.03
CA ARG A 211 -19.06 60.00 -0.03
C ARG A 211 -18.95 59.54 -1.49
N SER A 212 -18.15 60.16 -2.36
CA SER A 212 -16.67 60.08 -2.44
C SER A 212 -16.14 58.68 -2.17
N SER A 213 -15.90 57.91 -3.23
CA SER A 213 -14.53 57.61 -3.66
C SER A 213 -14.53 57.08 -5.10
N ASP A 214 -13.63 57.63 -5.92
CA ASP A 214 -13.16 57.06 -7.18
C ASP A 214 -12.72 55.60 -6.99
N ASP A 215 -12.96 54.75 -7.99
CA ASP A 215 -11.83 54.24 -8.79
C ASP A 215 -12.30 53.70 -10.15
N THR A 216 -11.38 53.84 -11.10
CA THR A 216 -11.50 53.90 -12.54
C THR A 216 -11.51 52.49 -13.15
N GLY A 217 -12.52 52.17 -13.95
CA GLY A 217 -12.60 50.92 -14.73
C GLY A 217 -12.83 51.22 -16.20
N GLU A 218 -11.77 51.57 -16.92
CA GLU A 218 -11.77 51.69 -18.38
C GLU A 218 -11.55 50.30 -18.99
N ILE A 219 -12.58 49.76 -19.63
CA ILE A 219 -12.52 48.52 -20.41
C ILE A 219 -12.69 48.92 -21.88
N ALA A 220 -11.63 48.79 -22.68
CA ALA A 220 -11.73 48.86 -24.13
C ALA A 220 -11.27 47.52 -24.72
N THR A 221 -12.22 46.83 -25.31
CA THR A 221 -12.08 45.60 -26.09
C THR A 221 -11.64 45.95 -27.52
N THR A 222 -10.66 45.24 -28.07
CA THR A 222 -10.63 44.93 -29.52
C THR A 222 -9.98 43.58 -29.78
N ALA A 223 -10.67 42.81 -30.62
CA ALA A 223 -10.37 41.46 -31.06
C ALA A 223 -9.29 41.42 -32.16
N SER A 224 -8.61 40.28 -32.31
CA SER A 224 -8.40 39.59 -33.60
C SER A 224 -7.71 38.24 -33.41
N GLU A 225 -8.09 37.34 -34.32
CA GLU A 225 -7.95 35.89 -34.39
C GLU A 225 -6.55 35.36 -34.83
N PRO A 226 -6.34 34.02 -34.95
CA PRO A 226 -5.13 33.32 -34.51
C PRO A 226 -4.14 32.93 -35.62
N LEU A 227 -2.91 32.58 -35.24
CA LEU A 227 -1.99 31.82 -36.07
C LEU A 227 -1.21 30.76 -35.26
N VAL A 228 -1.58 29.51 -35.52
CA VAL A 228 -0.78 28.28 -35.66
C VAL A 228 0.73 28.41 -35.37
N SER A 229 1.28 27.61 -34.45
CA SER A 229 2.10 26.43 -34.79
C SER A 229 2.90 25.85 -33.61
N ALA A 230 2.76 24.53 -33.43
CA ALA A 230 3.75 23.53 -33.02
C ALA A 230 4.44 23.60 -31.64
N VAL A 231 4.11 22.63 -30.77
CA VAL A 231 4.96 21.57 -30.17
C VAL A 231 3.99 20.64 -29.41
N GLU A 232 3.55 19.54 -30.01
CA GLU A 232 4.02 18.14 -29.86
C GLU A 232 3.40 17.41 -28.64
N PRO A 233 2.75 16.24 -28.85
CA PRO A 233 1.81 15.66 -27.88
C PRO A 233 2.42 14.74 -26.82
N GLU A 234 1.85 14.79 -25.63
CA GLU A 234 1.96 13.74 -24.62
C GLU A 234 1.36 12.42 -25.16
N GLN A 235 2.19 11.38 -25.25
CA GLN A 235 1.73 10.00 -25.39
C GLN A 235 1.39 9.44 -24.01
N SER A 236 0.10 9.22 -23.76
CA SER A 236 -0.39 8.29 -22.74
C SER A 236 -0.15 6.85 -23.21
N PRO A 237 0.46 5.95 -22.42
CA PRO A 237 0.49 4.55 -22.78
C PRO A 237 -0.88 3.90 -22.52
N ALA A 238 -1.43 3.30 -23.58
CA ALA A 238 -2.52 2.35 -23.50
C ALA A 238 -2.04 1.08 -22.79
N VAL A 239 -2.81 0.62 -21.80
CA VAL A 239 -2.68 -0.72 -21.24
C VAL A 239 -3.44 -1.66 -22.19
N GLU A 240 -2.71 -2.22 -23.16
CA GLU A 240 -3.15 -3.37 -23.95
C GLU A 240 -2.53 -4.62 -23.33
N THR A 241 -3.40 -5.54 -22.95
CA THR A 241 -3.08 -6.91 -22.56
C THR A 241 -2.49 -7.66 -23.75
N ASP A 242 -1.21 -8.02 -23.68
CA ASP A 242 -0.74 -9.21 -24.40
C ASP A 242 0.37 -9.93 -23.61
N HIS A 243 0.20 -11.24 -23.50
CA HIS A 243 1.13 -12.16 -22.83
C HIS A 243 2.37 -12.34 -23.70
N PRO A 244 3.55 -12.52 -23.05
CA PRO A 244 4.42 -13.58 -23.50
C PRO A 244 4.78 -14.54 -22.37
N ALA A 245 4.93 -15.79 -22.80
CA ALA A 245 5.20 -16.98 -22.02
C ALA A 245 6.53 -16.96 -21.25
N ASP A 246 6.55 -17.83 -20.24
CA ASP A 246 7.72 -18.43 -19.59
C ASP A 246 8.75 -17.47 -18.95
N GLY A 247 8.59 -17.28 -17.64
CA GLY A 247 9.62 -16.74 -16.77
C GLY A 247 9.23 -16.98 -15.31
N GLN A 248 9.83 -17.99 -14.70
CA GLN A 248 9.60 -18.42 -13.32
C GLN A 248 9.69 -17.26 -12.32
N VAL A 249 8.66 -17.10 -11.49
CA VAL A 249 8.71 -16.24 -10.30
C VAL A 249 9.35 -17.06 -9.18
N GLU A 250 10.66 -16.87 -8.96
CA GLU A 250 11.32 -17.33 -7.74
C GLU A 250 10.95 -16.41 -6.57
N MET A 251 10.26 -16.96 -5.58
CA MET A 251 10.10 -16.30 -4.28
C MET A 251 11.41 -16.40 -3.48
N PRO A 252 11.86 -15.35 -2.77
CA PRO A 252 12.99 -15.48 -1.86
C PRO A 252 12.54 -16.24 -0.59
N LEU A 253 12.83 -17.55 -0.58
CA LEU A 253 12.90 -18.34 0.64
C LEU A 253 14.14 -17.91 1.42
N ALA A 254 13.90 -17.39 2.63
CA ALA A 254 14.94 -17.27 3.64
C ALA A 254 15.43 -18.67 4.01
N THR A 255 16.65 -19.03 3.60
CA THR A 255 17.39 -20.17 4.15
C THR A 255 18.73 -19.72 4.70
N SER A 256 18.83 -19.87 6.01
CA SER A 256 20.07 -19.92 6.78
C SER A 256 20.95 -21.08 6.30
N ALA A 257 22.27 -20.84 6.22
CA ALA A 257 23.34 -21.67 6.81
C ALA A 257 24.61 -21.81 5.94
N SER A 258 25.73 -21.79 6.67
CA SER A 258 27.01 -22.48 6.41
C SER A 258 27.92 -21.97 5.31
N ALA A 259 28.85 -21.10 5.71
CA ALA A 259 30.21 -21.10 5.18
C ALA A 259 31.10 -21.86 6.18
N HIS A 260 31.49 -23.08 5.81
CA HIS A 260 32.63 -23.79 6.36
C HIS A 260 33.78 -23.53 5.38
N THR A 261 34.89 -22.96 5.86
CA THR A 261 36.14 -22.95 5.10
C THR A 261 37.23 -23.38 6.07
N ALA A 262 37.72 -24.59 5.84
CA ALA A 262 38.96 -25.11 6.37
C ALA A 262 40.04 -24.88 5.31
N ASP A 263 41.15 -24.28 5.72
CA ASP A 263 42.51 -24.35 5.17
C ASP A 263 43.38 -23.89 6.36
N ASP A 264 44.01 -24.77 7.12
CA ASP A 264 45.31 -25.42 6.85
C ASP A 264 46.42 -24.47 6.38
N ALA A 265 47.21 -23.98 7.33
CA ALA A 265 48.63 -23.68 7.16
C ALA A 265 49.31 -23.47 8.53
N GLY A 266 50.12 -24.46 8.91
CA GLY A 266 51.50 -24.30 9.39
C GLY A 266 51.83 -23.31 10.52
N ASP A 267 52.30 -23.87 11.62
CA ASP A 267 53.67 -23.68 12.16
C ASP A 267 54.25 -22.25 12.15
N ASP A 268 54.42 -21.63 13.32
CA ASP A 268 55.77 -21.35 13.83
C ASP A 268 55.74 -20.88 15.30
N ARG A 269 56.87 -21.13 15.94
CA ARG A 269 57.22 -20.96 17.35
C ARG A 269 57.27 -19.49 17.81
N GLY A 270 56.97 -19.30 19.10
CA GLY A 270 57.32 -18.15 19.92
C GLY A 270 57.17 -18.48 21.39
#